data_AF-A0A7V3NZN5-F1
#
_entry.id   AF-A0A7V3NZN5-F1
#
_cell.length_a   1.000
_cell.length_b   1.000
_cell.length_c   1.000
_cell.angle_alpha   90.00
_cell.angle_beta   90.00
_cell.angle_gamma   90.00
#
_symmetry.space_group_name_H-M   'P 1'
#
loop_
_entity.id
_entity.type
_entity.pdbx_description
1 polymer ?
#
loop_
_entity_poly.entity_id
_entity_poly.type
_entity_poly.pdbx_seq_one_letter_code
_entity_poly.pdbx_strand_id
1 'polypeptide(L)'
;MKRRFIGHRLGQKIIFGKSCGSIKNMLNIFLNLLMKERIIFMKCPHCGQSLGDQKCSACGTELLPASNFCHQCGVSLKMTAPSAGQGEEEEEIDFSKRILCSDGTCIGVINEKGICKVCGKPYAG
;
A
#
# COMPACT_ATOMS: atom_id res chain seq x y z
N MET A 1 -76.58 -25.50 -3.19
CA MET A 1 -76.92 -24.10 -2.83
C MET A 1 -75.84 -23.53 -1.92
N LYS A 2 -75.23 -22.41 -2.34
CA LYS A 2 -74.45 -21.37 -1.60
C LYS A 2 -73.77 -21.81 -0.28
N ARG A 3 -72.45 -21.66 -0.14
CA ARG A 3 -71.84 -20.36 0.23
C ARG A 3 -70.36 -20.27 -0.14
N ARG A 4 -69.99 -19.06 -0.55
CA ARG A 4 -68.65 -18.51 -0.79
C ARG A 4 -68.03 -18.17 0.57
N PHE A 5 -66.79 -18.56 0.83
CA PHE A 5 -65.95 -17.90 1.84
C PHE A 5 -64.51 -17.77 1.34
N ILE A 6 -64.01 -16.56 1.52
CA ILE A 6 -62.70 -16.03 1.17
C ILE A 6 -61.76 -16.31 2.35
N GLY A 7 -60.49 -16.62 2.08
CA GLY A 7 -59.42 -16.22 2.99
C GLY A 7 -58.46 -17.32 3.47
N HIS A 8 -57.22 -17.14 3.03
CA HIS A 8 -55.97 -17.34 3.78
C HIS A 8 -55.49 -18.73 4.22
N ARG A 9 -54.23 -18.96 3.81
CA ARG A 9 -53.13 -19.63 4.49
C ARG A 9 -53.02 -21.17 4.42
N LEU A 10 -51.83 -21.53 3.90
CA LEU A 10 -51.01 -22.70 4.22
C LEU A 10 -51.46 -24.04 3.60
N GLY A 11 -50.81 -24.40 2.50
CA GLY A 11 -50.94 -25.71 1.89
C GLY A 11 -49.92 -25.90 0.77
N GLN A 12 -48.80 -26.50 1.13
CA GLN A 12 -47.66 -26.86 0.28
C GLN A 12 -48.09 -27.50 -1.06
N LYS A 13 -47.51 -27.03 -2.16
CA LYS A 13 -47.15 -27.87 -3.30
C LYS A 13 -45.77 -27.43 -3.81
N ILE A 14 -44.73 -27.93 -3.14
CA ILE A 14 -43.38 -27.94 -3.68
C ILE A 14 -43.39 -28.98 -4.81
N ILE A 15 -43.51 -28.52 -6.04
CA ILE A 15 -43.22 -29.33 -7.21
C ILE A 15 -41.69 -29.47 -7.21
N PHE A 16 -41.18 -30.65 -6.87
CA PHE A 16 -39.75 -31.01 -6.97
C PHE A 16 -39.37 -31.09 -8.46
N GLY A 17 -39.24 -29.93 -9.09
CA GLY A 17 -38.61 -29.76 -10.39
C GLY A 17 -37.10 -29.79 -10.22
N LYS A 18 -36.49 -30.94 -10.53
CA LYS A 18 -35.10 -31.16 -10.93
C LYS A 18 -34.16 -29.96 -10.66
N SER A 19 -33.44 -29.98 -9.54
CA SER A 19 -32.40 -29.00 -9.20
C SER A 19 -31.21 -29.13 -10.17
N CYS A 20 -31.33 -28.46 -11.31
CA CYS A 20 -30.25 -28.25 -12.26
C CYS A 20 -29.13 -27.44 -11.58
N GLY A 21 -27.87 -27.81 -11.78
CA GLY A 21 -26.66 -27.29 -11.13
C GLY A 21 -26.30 -25.83 -11.43
N SER A 22 -27.29 -24.93 -11.45
CA SER A 22 -27.14 -23.54 -11.92
C SER A 22 -26.82 -22.53 -10.81
N ILE A 23 -27.10 -22.84 -9.53
CA ILE A 23 -26.90 -21.89 -8.42
C ILE A 23 -25.46 -21.92 -7.88
N LYS A 24 -24.80 -23.09 -7.85
CA LYS A 24 -23.40 -23.20 -7.38
C LYS A 24 -22.42 -22.50 -8.32
N ASN A 25 -22.68 -22.51 -9.63
CA ASN A 25 -21.87 -21.78 -10.61
C ASN A 25 -22.05 -20.26 -10.49
N MET A 26 -23.24 -19.77 -10.13
CA MET A 26 -23.46 -18.34 -9.99
C MET A 26 -22.70 -17.74 -8.80
N LEU A 27 -22.64 -18.46 -7.66
CA LEU A 27 -21.86 -18.03 -6.50
C LEU A 27 -20.34 -18.09 -6.75
N ASN A 28 -19.87 -19.09 -7.51
CA ASN A 28 -18.46 -19.22 -7.89
C ASN A 28 -18.02 -18.19 -8.95
N ILE A 29 -18.92 -17.81 -9.86
CA ILE A 29 -18.71 -16.73 -10.82
C ILE A 29 -18.68 -15.39 -10.07
N PHE A 30 -19.55 -15.18 -9.08
CA PHE A 30 -19.56 -13.98 -8.24
C PHE A 30 -18.31 -13.88 -7.34
N LEU A 31 -17.87 -14.99 -6.73
CA LEU A 31 -16.57 -15.06 -6.01
C LEU A 31 -15.39 -14.78 -6.95
N ASN A 32 -15.38 -15.36 -8.16
CA ASN A 32 -14.31 -15.11 -9.13
C ASN A 32 -14.33 -13.70 -9.74
N LEU A 33 -15.51 -13.06 -9.84
CA LEU A 33 -15.65 -11.67 -10.28
C LEU A 33 -15.20 -10.69 -9.19
N LEU A 34 -15.52 -10.95 -7.92
CA LEU A 34 -15.01 -10.18 -6.76
C LEU A 34 -13.51 -10.38 -6.51
N MET A 35 -12.91 -11.49 -6.97
CA MET A 35 -11.44 -11.70 -6.95
C MET A 35 -10.73 -11.24 -8.24
N LYS A 36 -11.46 -10.85 -9.29
CA LYS A 36 -10.92 -10.33 -10.56
C LYS A 36 -10.89 -8.81 -10.65
N GLU A 37 -11.46 -8.11 -9.68
CA GLU A 37 -11.29 -6.66 -9.57
C GLU A 37 -9.87 -6.37 -9.09
N ARG A 38 -9.02 -6.11 -10.10
CA ARG A 38 -7.65 -5.61 -10.03
C ARG A 38 -7.47 -4.57 -8.93
N ILE A 39 -7.05 -5.01 -7.75
CA ILE A 39 -6.14 -4.22 -6.92
C ILE A 39 -4.77 -4.50 -7.50
N ILE A 40 -4.21 -3.53 -8.24
CA ILE A 40 -2.80 -3.58 -8.66
C ILE A 40 -1.97 -3.40 -7.39
N PHE A 41 -1.78 -4.49 -6.64
CA PHE A 41 -0.78 -4.62 -5.59
C PHE A 41 0.59 -4.53 -6.28
N MET A 42 1.09 -3.32 -6.54
CA MET A 42 2.49 -3.15 -6.95
C MET A 42 3.36 -3.51 -5.75
N LYS A 43 4.02 -4.65 -5.83
CA LYS A 43 5.03 -5.05 -4.86
C LYS A 43 6.35 -4.35 -5.20
N CYS A 44 7.06 -3.89 -4.18
CA CYS A 44 8.42 -3.41 -4.37
C CYS A 44 9.30 -4.54 -4.95
N PRO A 45 10.03 -4.34 -6.06
CA PRO A 45 10.85 -5.39 -6.68
C PRO A 45 12.09 -5.78 -5.86
N HIS A 46 12.43 -5.02 -4.80
CA HIS A 46 13.58 -5.28 -3.95
C HIS A 46 13.24 -6.02 -2.65
N CYS A 47 12.08 -5.75 -2.04
CA CYS A 47 11.68 -6.35 -0.75
C CYS A 47 10.36 -7.12 -0.79
N GLY A 48 9.60 -7.05 -1.88
CA GLY A 48 8.33 -7.78 -2.06
C GLY A 48 7.13 -7.24 -1.26
N GLN A 49 7.32 -6.18 -0.46
CA GLN A 49 6.24 -5.55 0.32
C GLN A 49 5.22 -4.84 -0.59
N SER A 50 3.95 -4.85 -0.19
CA SER A 50 2.87 -4.14 -0.89
C SER A 50 3.01 -2.63 -0.73
N LEU A 51 2.87 -1.89 -1.84
CA LEU A 51 2.85 -0.43 -1.81
C LEU A 51 1.39 0.06 -1.75
N GLY A 52 0.99 0.55 -0.58
CA GLY A 52 -0.08 1.53 -0.42
C GLY A 52 -1.52 1.01 -0.26
N ASP A 53 -1.81 0.39 0.88
CA ASP A 53 -3.15 -0.13 1.20
C ASP A 53 -4.03 0.87 1.99
N GLN A 54 -3.50 2.05 2.33
CA GLN A 54 -4.18 3.05 3.17
C GLN A 54 -4.42 4.37 2.43
N LYS A 55 -5.61 4.96 2.59
CA LYS A 55 -5.94 6.29 2.10
C LYS A 55 -5.85 7.33 3.22
N CYS A 56 -5.42 8.53 2.87
CA CYS A 56 -5.38 9.67 3.78
C CYS A 56 -6.79 10.02 4.26
N SER A 57 -6.99 10.09 5.57
CA SER A 57 -8.28 10.49 6.16
C SER A 57 -8.64 11.95 5.92
N ALA A 58 -7.65 12.81 5.66
CA ALA A 58 -7.88 14.24 5.42
C ALA A 58 -8.16 14.58 3.95
N CYS A 59 -7.47 13.92 3.01
CA CYS A 59 -7.55 14.28 1.58
C CYS A 59 -7.88 13.12 0.63
N GLY A 60 -7.96 11.88 1.11
CA GLY A 60 -8.34 10.71 0.32
C GLY A 60 -7.27 10.13 -0.61
N THR A 61 -6.08 10.73 -0.70
CA THR A 61 -4.94 10.22 -1.49
C THR A 61 -4.40 8.89 -0.94
N GLU A 62 -3.91 8.02 -1.82
CA GLU A 62 -3.22 6.77 -1.47
C GLU A 62 -1.91 7.07 -0.73
N LEU A 63 -1.66 6.39 0.38
CA LEU A 63 -0.49 6.64 1.22
C LEU A 63 0.55 5.54 1.00
N LEU A 64 1.83 5.90 0.99
CA LEU A 64 2.88 4.90 0.99
C LEU A 64 2.92 4.19 2.36
N PRO A 65 3.28 2.89 2.40
CA PRO A 65 3.51 2.18 3.64
C PRO A 65 4.50 2.94 4.54
N ALA A 66 4.22 3.00 5.83
CA ALA A 66 5.07 3.67 6.83
C ALA A 66 5.32 5.18 6.62
N SER A 67 4.51 5.88 5.81
CA SER A 67 4.57 7.35 5.70
C SER A 67 4.25 8.01 7.04
N ASN A 68 5.10 8.93 7.49
CA ASN A 68 4.81 9.75 8.68
C ASN A 68 3.78 10.86 8.39
N PHE A 69 3.71 11.33 7.15
CA PHE A 69 2.84 12.41 6.69
C PHE A 69 2.25 12.08 5.31
N CYS A 70 1.08 12.65 5.00
CA CYS A 70 0.51 12.55 3.66
C CYS A 70 1.31 13.41 2.67
N HIS A 71 1.78 12.83 1.57
CA HIS A 71 2.53 13.55 0.54
C HIS A 71 1.71 14.60 -0.21
N GLN A 72 0.38 14.50 -0.19
CA GLN A 72 -0.50 15.42 -0.91
C GLN A 72 -0.99 16.59 -0.05
N CYS A 73 -1.29 16.36 1.24
CA CYS A 73 -1.90 17.38 2.11
C CYS A 73 -1.11 17.68 3.38
N GLY A 74 -0.02 16.96 3.67
CA GLY A 74 0.85 17.21 4.82
C GLY A 74 0.30 16.75 6.18
N VAL A 75 -0.89 16.14 6.25
CA VAL A 75 -1.44 15.65 7.53
C VAL A 75 -0.56 14.55 8.11
N SER A 76 -0.31 14.57 9.42
CA SER A 76 0.42 13.53 10.14
C SER A 76 -0.37 12.22 10.19
N LEU A 77 0.31 11.09 9.97
CA LEU A 77 -0.30 9.75 9.84
C LEU A 77 0.12 8.77 10.94
N LYS A 78 0.86 9.22 11.97
CA LYS A 78 1.41 8.38 13.04
C LYS A 78 0.32 7.61 13.82
N MET A 79 -0.08 6.46 13.28
CA MET A 79 -0.74 5.38 14.00
C MET A 79 -0.21 4.07 13.41
N THR A 80 0.55 3.35 14.25
CA THR A 80 0.85 1.91 14.14
C THR A 80 1.61 1.42 12.88
N ALA A 81 2.93 1.66 12.83
CA ALA A 81 3.84 0.77 12.10
C ALA A 81 4.72 0.04 13.12
N PRO A 82 4.94 -1.29 12.99
CA PRO A 82 6.00 -1.96 13.72
C PRO A 82 7.32 -1.27 13.37
N SER A 83 8.00 -0.77 14.39
CA SER A 83 9.32 -0.16 14.28
C SER A 83 10.35 -1.22 13.85
N ALA A 84 10.46 -1.45 12.54
CA ALA A 84 11.61 -2.13 11.96
C ALA A 84 12.75 -1.09 11.86
N GLY A 85 13.57 -1.05 12.90
CA GLY A 85 14.71 -0.13 13.02
C GLY A 85 14.96 0.22 14.47
N GLN A 86 15.40 -0.76 15.26
CA GLN A 86 15.97 -0.54 16.59
C GLN A 86 17.41 -0.04 16.41
N GLY A 87 17.71 1.10 17.05
CA GLY A 87 19.01 1.52 17.56
C GLY A 87 20.24 1.30 16.68
N GLU A 88 20.77 2.40 16.14
CA GLU A 88 22.22 2.54 16.00
C GLU A 88 22.60 3.79 16.80
N GLU A 89 23.63 3.60 17.62
CA GLU A 89 24.16 4.54 18.62
C GLU A 89 24.34 5.94 18.02
N GLU A 90 24.09 6.97 18.82
CA GLU A 90 24.46 8.35 18.50
C GLU A 90 26.00 8.45 18.47
N GLU A 91 26.65 7.88 17.46
CA GLU A 91 27.90 8.44 17.00
C GLU A 91 27.57 9.88 16.57
N GLU A 92 28.18 10.85 17.23
CA GLU A 92 28.07 12.26 16.89
C GLU A 92 28.63 12.45 15.47
N ILE A 93 27.78 12.22 14.46
CA ILE A 93 28.11 12.45 13.06
C ILE A 93 28.27 13.95 12.91
N ASP A 94 29.49 14.45 13.05
CA ASP A 94 29.82 15.85 12.81
C ASP A 94 29.59 16.16 11.32
N PHE A 95 28.38 16.60 11.01
CA PHE A 95 27.95 16.99 9.67
C PHE A 95 28.85 18.07 9.07
N SER A 96 29.59 18.83 9.89
CA SER A 96 30.54 19.85 9.45
C SER A 96 31.72 19.29 8.67
N LYS A 97 32.01 17.98 8.79
CA LYS A 97 33.10 17.31 8.07
C LYS A 97 32.74 16.89 6.65
N ARG A 98 31.48 17.04 6.20
CA ARG A 98 31.05 16.66 4.84
C ARG A 98 31.30 17.81 3.86
N ILE A 99 32.42 17.74 3.15
CA ILE A 99 32.83 18.73 2.14
C ILE A 99 32.40 18.26 0.75
N LEU A 100 31.68 19.12 0.00
CA LEU A 100 31.29 18.85 -1.39
C LEU A 100 32.49 18.99 -2.35
N CYS A 101 32.45 18.30 -3.48
CA CYS A 101 33.47 18.44 -4.51
C CYS A 101 33.56 19.88 -5.05
N SER A 102 34.77 20.40 -5.26
CA SER A 102 35.02 21.76 -5.75
C SER A 102 34.70 21.97 -7.24
N ASP A 103 34.38 20.89 -7.97
CA ASP A 103 34.09 20.92 -9.41
C ASP A 103 32.74 21.57 -9.78
N GLY A 104 31.88 21.88 -8.80
CA GLY A 104 30.56 22.51 -8.97
C GLY A 104 29.49 21.68 -9.71
N THR A 105 29.92 20.74 -10.57
CA THR A 105 29.05 19.81 -11.31
C THR A 105 29.04 18.41 -10.68
N CYS A 106 30.09 18.05 -9.95
CA CYS A 106 30.22 16.74 -9.32
C CYS A 106 29.40 16.67 -8.02
N ILE A 107 28.51 15.67 -7.88
CA ILE A 107 27.70 15.43 -6.66
C ILE A 107 28.46 14.73 -5.53
N GLY A 108 29.77 14.50 -5.71
CA GLY A 108 30.58 13.72 -4.79
C GLY A 108 30.98 14.49 -3.53
N VAL A 109 31.29 13.73 -2.47
CA VAL A 109 31.85 14.24 -1.20
C VAL A 109 33.33 13.89 -1.13
N ILE A 110 34.11 14.78 -0.53
CA ILE A 110 35.55 14.61 -0.31
C ILE A 110 35.80 13.59 0.82
N ASN A 111 36.77 12.70 0.62
CA ASN A 111 37.21 11.76 1.65
C ASN A 111 38.31 12.36 2.54
N GLU A 112 38.74 11.62 3.55
CA GLU A 112 39.80 12.03 4.49
C GLU A 112 41.15 12.30 3.81
N LYS A 113 41.36 11.76 2.60
CA LYS A 113 42.56 11.99 1.78
C LYS A 113 42.47 13.25 0.92
N GLY A 114 41.38 14.01 1.02
CA GLY A 114 41.15 15.20 0.19
C GLY A 114 40.77 14.88 -1.25
N ILE A 115 40.25 13.68 -1.54
CA ILE A 115 39.89 13.24 -2.90
C ILE A 115 38.38 12.99 -2.98
N CYS A 116 37.75 13.44 -4.07
CA CYS A 116 36.34 13.17 -4.33
C CYS A 116 36.08 11.67 -4.55
N LYS A 117 35.11 11.10 -3.84
CA LYS A 117 34.72 9.68 -3.94
C LYS A 117 34.06 9.29 -5.28
N VAL A 118 33.65 10.27 -6.09
CA VAL A 118 32.95 10.04 -7.36
C VAL A 118 33.85 10.29 -8.57
N CYS A 119 34.44 11.49 -8.68
CA CYS A 119 35.27 11.84 -9.83
C CYS A 119 36.78 11.61 -9.63
N GLY A 120 37.23 11.32 -8.40
CA GLY A 120 38.63 11.06 -8.08
C GLY A 120 39.56 12.28 -8.11
N LYS A 121 39.03 13.49 -8.31
CA LYS A 121 39.83 14.71 -8.30
C LYS A 121 40.20 15.14 -6.87
N PRO A 122 41.37 15.77 -6.69
CA PRO A 122 41.74 16.38 -5.42
C PRO A 122 40.86 17.61 -5.14
N TYR A 123 40.56 17.85 -3.87
CA TYR A 123 39.85 19.04 -3.41
C TYR A 123 40.75 20.28 -3.57
N ALA A 124 40.30 21.25 -4.36
CA ALA A 124 41.10 22.43 -4.71
C ALA A 124 40.92 23.62 -3.75
N GLY A 125 39.96 23.56 -2.81
CA GLY A 125 39.69 24.62 -1.84
C GLY A 125 38.91 25.78 -2.45
#